data_AF-A0A2D8PKE4-F1
#
_entry.id   AF-A0A2D8PKE4-F1
#
_cell.length_a   1.000
_cell.length_b   1.000
_cell.length_c   1.000
_cell.angle_alpha   90.00
_cell.angle_beta   90.00
_cell.angle_gamma   90.00
#
_symmetry.space_group_name_H-M   'P 1'
#
loop_
_entity.id
_entity.type
_entity.pdbx_description
1 polymer ?
#
loop_
_entity_poly.entity_id
_entity_poly.type
_entity_poly.pdbx_seq_one_letter_code
_entity_poly.pdbx_strand_id
1 'polypeptide(L)' 'MLDSGLHRWRYQSHPVEARGVIEAGHETGIILMLEATRLFKDPIAAQVQGIGVPPLKELMDFLVAHNVRISV' A
#
# COMPACT_ATOMS: atom_id res chain seq x y z
N MET A 1 -6.98 -7.78 31.75
CA MET A 1 -6.19 -8.42 30.68
C MET A 1 -6.71 -7.86 29.36
N LEU A 2 -6.16 -6.72 28.93
CA LEU A 2 -6.57 -6.04 27.70
C LEU A 2 -5.91 -6.78 26.53
N ASP A 3 -6.74 -7.38 25.69
CA ASP A 3 -6.29 -8.11 24.52
C ASP A 3 -5.71 -7.13 23.48
N SER A 4 -4.53 -7.47 23.01
CA SER A 4 -3.50 -6.60 22.46
C SER A 4 -3.68 -6.36 20.95
N GLY A 5 -4.87 -5.91 20.56
CA GLY A 5 -5.26 -5.66 19.15
C GLY A 5 -4.42 -4.62 18.38
N LEU A 6 -3.50 -3.92 19.05
CA LEU A 6 -2.58 -2.96 18.43
C LEU A 6 -1.28 -3.58 17.88
N HIS A 7 -0.98 -4.85 18.14
CA HIS A 7 0.30 -5.46 17.73
C HIS A 7 0.27 -6.14 16.36
N ARG A 8 -0.86 -6.13 15.63
CA ARG A 8 -0.99 -6.84 14.34
C ARG A 8 -0.72 -6.00 13.09
N TRP A 9 -0.46 -4.70 13.23
CA TRP A 9 -0.17 -3.81 12.09
C TRP A 9 1.33 -3.49 12.04
N ARG A 10 2.14 -4.50 11.71
CA ARG A 10 3.55 -4.26 11.41
C ARG A 10 3.63 -3.65 10.01
N TYR A 11 4.10 -2.40 9.94
CA TYR A 11 4.32 -1.58 8.75
C TYR A 11 3.08 -0.97 8.09
N GLN A 12 3.02 0.37 8.19
CA GLN A 12 2.28 1.24 7.28
C GLN A 12 3.27 1.62 6.19
N SER A 13 3.05 1.18 4.96
CA SER A 13 4.02 1.35 3.88
C SER A 13 3.48 2.28 2.80
N HIS A 14 4.38 3.01 2.13
CA HIS A 14 4.07 3.51 0.79
C HIS A 14 4.03 2.34 -0.21
N PRO A 15 3.32 2.43 -1.35
CA PRO A 15 3.17 1.31 -2.30
C PRO A 15 4.48 0.72 -2.81
N VAL A 16 5.50 1.56 -2.97
CA VAL A 16 6.86 1.15 -3.36
C VAL A 16 7.50 0.30 -2.26
N GLU A 17 7.43 0.74 -1.02
CA GLU A 17 7.98 0.02 0.13
C GLU A 17 7.24 -1.30 0.35
N ALA A 18 5.90 -1.27 0.24
CA ALA A 18 5.07 -2.45 0.40
C ALA A 18 5.45 -3.56 -0.57
N ARG A 19 5.73 -3.21 -1.83
CA ARG A 19 6.24 -4.17 -2.82
C ARG A 19 7.57 -4.79 -2.37
N GLY A 20 8.54 -3.99 -1.94
CA GLY A 20 9.82 -4.49 -1.44
C GLY A 20 9.67 -5.40 -0.21
N VAL A 21 8.78 -5.05 0.73
CA VAL A 21 8.47 -5.86 1.92
C VAL A 21 7.89 -7.22 1.53
N ILE A 22 6.96 -7.25 0.57
CA ILE A 22 6.32 -8.47 0.06
C ILE A 22 7.33 -9.35 -0.69
N GLU A 23 8.13 -8.75 -1.58
CA GLU A 23 9.19 -9.45 -2.33
C GLU A 23 10.26 -10.04 -1.38
N ALA A 24 10.48 -9.41 -0.22
CA ALA A 24 11.32 -9.94 0.85
C ALA A 24 10.64 -11.01 1.73
N GLY A 25 9.40 -11.41 1.43
CA GLY A 25 8.68 -12.48 2.14
C GLY A 25 7.97 -12.05 3.43
N HIS A 26 7.72 -10.76 3.62
CA HIS A 26 7.06 -10.23 4.83
C HIS A 26 5.63 -9.75 4.54
N GLU A 27 4.79 -9.73 5.59
CA GLU A 27 3.44 -9.17 5.53
C GLU A 27 3.45 -7.64 5.74
N THR A 28 2.52 -6.93 5.10
CA THR A 28 2.35 -5.47 5.24
C THR A 28 0.90 -5.02 4.97
N GLY A 29 0.59 -3.76 5.31
CA GLY A 29 -0.64 -3.07 4.96
C GLY A 29 -0.40 -1.61 4.55
N ILE A 30 -1.38 -1.03 3.87
CA ILE A 30 -1.37 0.39 3.50
C ILE A 30 -2.44 1.12 4.32
N ILE A 31 -2.08 2.26 4.91
CA ILE A 31 -3.03 3.22 5.46
C ILE A 31 -2.91 4.51 4.65
N LEU A 32 -4.00 4.89 3.98
CA LEU A 32 -4.10 6.12 3.20
C LEU A 32 -4.48 7.26 4.13
N MET A 33 -3.55 8.19 4.35
CA MET A 33 -3.79 9.33 5.22
C MET A 33 -3.94 10.62 4.41
N LEU A 34 -4.83 11.50 4.87
CA LEU A 34 -5.02 12.84 4.31
C LEU A 34 -5.32 12.79 2.79
N GLU A 35 -4.59 13.57 2.01
CA GLU A 35 -4.77 13.72 0.57
C GLU A 35 -4.35 12.49 -0.25
N ALA A 36 -3.62 11.53 0.37
CA ALA A 36 -3.23 10.29 -0.31
C ALA A 36 -4.44 9.45 -0.74
N THR A 37 -5.57 9.58 -0.03
CA THR A 37 -6.84 8.92 -0.37
C THR A 37 -7.33 9.29 -1.78
N ARG A 38 -7.03 10.50 -2.27
CA ARG A 38 -7.45 10.94 -3.61
C ARG A 38 -6.63 10.29 -4.72
N LEU A 39 -5.34 10.01 -4.46
CA LEU A 39 -4.43 9.42 -5.43
C LEU A 39 -4.81 7.98 -5.80
N PHE A 40 -5.48 7.27 -4.90
CA PHE A 40 -5.90 5.87 -5.08
C PHE A 40 -7.21 5.70 -5.84
N LYS A 41 -7.78 6.78 -6.39
CA LYS A 41 -8.91 6.66 -7.32
C LYS A 41 -8.38 6.25 -8.69
N ASP A 42 -8.93 5.17 -9.27
CA ASP A 42 -8.49 4.59 -10.56
C ASP A 42 -8.13 5.61 -11.65
N PRO A 43 -8.98 6.60 -12.00
CA PRO A 43 -8.64 7.56 -13.05
C PRO A 43 -7.45 8.46 -12.68
N ILE A 44 -7.23 8.74 -11.39
CA ILE A 44 -6.10 9.53 -10.90
C ILE A 44 -4.85 8.66 -10.86
N ALA A 45 -4.93 7.46 -10.29
CA ALA A 45 -3.81 6.52 -10.19
C ALA A 45 -3.20 6.18 -11.55
N ALA A 46 -4.04 6.04 -12.59
CA ALA A 46 -3.60 5.79 -13.96
C ALA A 46 -2.76 6.93 -14.57
N GLN A 47 -2.87 8.15 -14.03
CA GLN A 47 -2.13 9.32 -14.50
C GLN A 47 -0.82 9.54 -13.73
N VAL A 48 -0.62 8.86 -12.60
CA VAL A 48 0.59 9.03 -11.77
C VAL A 48 1.71 8.12 -12.28
N GLN A 49 2.66 8.75 -12.98
CA GLN A 49 3.88 8.09 -13.44
C GLN A 49 4.94 8.07 -12.34
N GLY A 50 5.71 6.99 -12.27
CA GLY A 50 6.88 6.87 -11.40
C GLY A 50 8.15 7.35 -12.10
N ILE A 51 9.10 7.89 -11.34
CA ILE A 51 10.46 8.17 -11.81
C ILE A 51 11.41 7.22 -11.08
N GLY A 52 11.98 6.26 -11.81
CA GLY A 52 12.82 5.22 -11.22
C GLY A 52 12.06 4.16 -10.42
N VAL A 53 10.72 4.20 -10.43
CA VAL A 53 9.81 3.23 -9.81
C VAL A 53 8.60 3.00 -10.74
N PRO A 54 7.85 1.91 -10.58
CA PRO A 54 6.67 1.65 -11.41
C PRO A 54 5.57 2.73 -11.26
N PRO A 55 4.69 2.89 -12.26
CA PRO A 55 3.51 3.75 -12.15
C PRO A 55 2.61 3.35 -10.97
N LEU A 56 1.87 4.31 -10.40
CA LEU A 56 1.04 4.03 -9.23
C LEU A 56 -0.01 2.95 -9.49
N LYS A 57 -0.61 2.94 -10.69
CA LYS A 57 -1.59 1.92 -11.07
C LYS A 57 -1.00 0.51 -11.05
N GLU A 58 0.23 0.33 -11.51
CA GLU A 58 0.92 -0.97 -11.46
C GLU A 58 1.20 -1.40 -10.02
N LEU A 59 1.64 -0.46 -9.17
CA LEU A 59 1.83 -0.74 -7.75
C LEU A 59 0.51 -1.12 -7.08
N MET A 60 -0.60 -0.44 -7.39
CA MET A 60 -1.91 -0.78 -6.88
C MET A 60 -2.38 -2.17 -7.35
N ASP A 61 -2.19 -2.49 -8.63
CA ASP A 61 -2.53 -3.82 -9.17
C ASP A 61 -1.71 -4.92 -8.50
N PHE A 62 -0.43 -4.67 -8.23
CA PHE A 62 0.42 -5.55 -7.44
C PHE A 62 -0.14 -5.76 -6.02
N LEU A 63 -0.51 -4.69 -5.31
CA LEU A 63 -1.07 -4.76 -3.96
C LEU A 63 -2.39 -5.55 -3.93
N VAL A 64 -3.25 -5.35 -4.93
CA VAL A 64 -4.51 -6.10 -5.08
C VAL A 64 -4.23 -7.59 -5.34
N ALA A 65 -3.31 -7.92 -6.24
CA ALA A 65 -2.93 -9.30 -6.55
C ALA A 65 -2.38 -10.06 -5.33
N HIS A 66 -1.77 -9.34 -4.38
CA HIS A 66 -1.22 -9.90 -3.14
C HIS A 66 -2.17 -9.78 -1.94
N ASN A 67 -3.43 -9.38 -2.14
CA ASN A 67 -4.44 -9.21 -1.09
C ASN A 67 -3.98 -8.25 0.04
N VAL A 68 -3.20 -7.22 -0.30
CA VAL A 68 -2.74 -6.25 0.69
C VAL A 68 -3.93 -5.43 1.17
N ARG A 69 -4.09 -5.36 2.50
CA ARG A 69 -5.14 -4.53 3.10
C ARG A 69 -4.81 -3.06 2.92
N ILE A 70 -5.70 -2.33 2.25
CA ILE A 70 -5.66 -0.88 2.13
C ILE A 70 -6.79 -0.31 3.00
N SER A 71 -6.44 0.58 3.93
CA SER A 71 -7.38 1.25 4.84
C SER A 71 -7.27 2.77 4.68
N VAL A 72 -8.32 3.50 5.05
CA VAL A 72 -8.38 4.97 5.09
C VAL A 72 -8.50 5.47 6.52
#